data_AF-A0A933JPQ5-F1
#
_entry.id   AF-A0A933JPQ5-F1
#
_cell.length_a   1.000
_cell.length_b   1.000
_cell.length_c   1.000
_cell.angle_alpha   90.00
_cell.angle_beta   90.00
_cell.angle_gamma   90.00
#
_symmetry.space_group_name_H-M   'P 1'
#
loop_
_entity.id
_entity.type
_entity.pdbx_description
1 polymer ?
#
loop_
_entity_poly.entity_id
_entity_poly.type
_entity_poly.pdbx_seq_one_letter_code
_entity_poly.pdbx_strand_id
1 'polypeptide(L)'
;MLEFFKAGGAPMIVLLGLGIVALVASIKFVSKPRAEAVRPLRALAKSIVYASIAGVATDLMAVFTQVPNHPEWSKSPELHLIVMQGLGESMAPAVMGFTILNIVYVLIALGERRIAGA
;
A
#
# COMPACT_ATOMS: atom_id res chain seq x y z
N MET A 1 2.90 -2.96 -15.00
CA MET A 1 2.99 -1.81 -14.07
C MET A 1 1.84 -0.84 -14.27
N LEU A 2 1.61 -0.31 -15.48
CA LEU A 2 0.50 0.63 -15.72
C LEU A 2 -0.88 0.02 -15.38
N GLU A 3 -1.10 -1.25 -15.73
CA GLU A 3 -2.34 -1.98 -15.41
C GLU A 3 -2.55 -2.19 -13.91
N PHE A 4 -1.48 -2.46 -13.16
CA PHE A 4 -1.54 -2.61 -11.70
C PHE A 4 -1.91 -1.30 -10.99
N PHE A 5 -1.41 -0.16 -11.48
CA PHE A 5 -1.80 1.16 -10.98
C PHE A 5 -3.22 1.54 -11.37
N LYS A 6 -3.68 1.12 -12.56
CA LYS A 6 -5.09 1.31 -12.97
C LYS A 6 -6.02 0.46 -12.10
N ALA A 7 -5.65 -0.79 -11.83
CA ALA A 7 -6.42 -1.73 -11.01
C ALA A 7 -6.66 -1.22 -9.58
N GLY A 8 -5.62 -0.73 -8.89
CA GLY A 8 -5.76 -0.19 -7.52
C GLY A 8 -6.27 1.25 -7.44
N GLY A 9 -6.56 1.89 -8.58
CA GLY A 9 -7.16 3.22 -8.66
C GLY A 9 -6.37 4.36 -7.97
N ALA A 10 -7.12 5.39 -7.55
CA ALA A 10 -6.57 6.59 -6.92
C ALA A 10 -5.77 6.35 -5.61
N PRO A 11 -6.13 5.39 -4.72
CA PRO A 11 -5.34 5.08 -3.52
C PRO A 11 -3.88 4.73 -3.79
N MET A 12 -3.55 4.18 -4.96
CA MET A 12 -2.19 3.81 -5.35
C MET A 12 -1.23 5.00 -5.38
N ILE A 13 -1.71 6.19 -5.77
CA ILE A 13 -0.88 7.40 -5.85
C ILE A 13 -0.48 7.86 -4.44
N VAL A 14 -1.44 7.82 -3.51
CA VAL A 14 -1.20 8.18 -2.10
C VAL A 14 -0.22 7.21 -1.46
N LEU A 15 -0.41 5.90 -1.68
CA LEU A 15 0.50 4.85 -1.21
C LEU A 15 1.91 5.00 -1.78
N LEU A 16 2.04 5.27 -3.07
CA LEU A 16 3.32 5.48 -3.70
C LEU A 16 4.03 6.70 -3.10
N GLY A 17 3.33 7.82 -2.91
CA GLY A 17 3.87 9.03 -2.30
C GLY A 17 4.38 8.78 -0.88
N LEU A 18 3.54 8.20 -0.01
CA LEU A 18 3.94 7.83 1.35
C LEU A 18 5.11 6.84 1.35
N GLY A 19 5.09 5.89 0.43
CA GLY A 19 6.11 4.86 0.29
C GLY A 19 7.47 5.42 -0.12
N ILE A 20 7.51 6.34 -1.09
CA ILE A 20 8.75 7.03 -1.49
C ILE A 20 9.32 7.81 -0.29
N VAL A 21 8.48 8.56 0.43
CA VAL A 21 8.93 9.31 1.62
C VAL A 21 9.52 8.35 2.67
N ALA A 22 8.87 7.21 2.91
CA ALA A 22 9.33 6.22 3.87
C ALA A 22 10.63 5.52 3.45
N LEU A 23 10.76 5.18 2.17
CA LEU A 23 11.97 4.59 1.62
C LEU A 23 13.15 5.57 1.72
N VAL A 24 12.97 6.82 1.29
CA VAL A 24 14.03 7.84 1.39
C VAL A 24 14.43 8.08 2.85
N ALA A 25 13.46 8.18 3.76
CA ALA A 25 13.74 8.39 5.18
C ALA A 25 14.48 7.20 5.81
N SER A 26 14.08 5.97 5.49
CA SER A 26 14.71 4.75 6.01
C SER A 26 16.11 4.50 5.43
N ILE A 27 16.35 4.80 4.14
CA ILE A 27 17.68 4.78 3.53
C ILE A 27 18.62 5.79 4.22
N LYS A 28 18.13 7.02 4.45
CA LYS A 28 18.89 8.05 5.18
C LYS A 28 19.20 7.60 6.61
N PHE A 29 18.24 6.97 7.29
CA PHE A 29 18.41 6.43 8.64
C PHE A 29 19.47 5.34 8.71
N VAL A 30 19.50 4.37 7.79
CA VAL A 30 20.55 3.34 7.77
C VAL A 30 21.94 3.96 7.58
N SER A 31 22.02 5.01 6.78
CA SER A 31 23.29 5.70 6.47
C SER A 31 23.80 6.56 7.65
N LYS A 32 22.90 7.18 8.41
CA LYS A 32 23.21 8.02 9.58
C LYS A 32 22.24 7.70 10.73
N PRO A 33 22.44 6.56 11.41
CA PRO A 33 21.48 6.07 12.39
C PRO A 33 21.44 6.96 13.63
N ARG A 34 20.23 7.36 14.04
CA ARG A 34 19.96 8.16 15.24
C ARG A 34 18.74 7.60 15.95
N ALA A 35 18.83 7.32 17.25
CA ALA A 35 17.73 6.70 18.01
C ALA A 35 16.41 7.49 17.90
N GLU A 36 16.50 8.82 17.85
CA GLU A 36 15.36 9.74 17.70
C GLU A 36 14.57 9.53 16.40
N ALA A 37 15.21 9.05 15.33
CA ALA A 37 14.58 8.87 14.02
C ALA A 37 13.70 7.60 13.93
N VAL A 38 13.82 6.66 14.87
CA VAL A 38 13.05 5.41 14.85
C VAL A 38 11.55 5.66 15.03
N ARG A 39 11.19 6.54 15.98
CA ARG A 39 9.79 6.85 16.29
C ARG A 39 9.03 7.43 15.08
N PRO A 40 9.52 8.47 14.38
CA PRO A 40 8.84 8.99 13.19
C PRO A 40 8.80 7.97 12.03
N LEU A 41 9.84 7.15 11.84
CA LEU A 41 9.83 6.09 10.81
C LEU A 41 8.74 5.04 11.08
N ARG A 42 8.57 4.62 12.34
CA ARG A 42 7.48 3.70 12.72
C ARG A 42 6.10 4.35 12.55
N ALA A 43 5.97 5.65 12.81
CA ALA A 43 4.72 6.37 12.56
C ALA A 43 4.38 6.41 11.07
N LEU A 44 5.36 6.69 10.21
CA LEU A 44 5.20 6.69 8.76
C LEU A 44 4.88 5.29 8.22
N ALA A 45 5.49 4.24 8.77
CA ALA A 45 5.13 2.86 8.46
C ALA A 45 3.67 2.56 8.81
N LYS A 46 3.18 2.97 9.98
CA LYS A 46 1.75 2.85 10.33
C LYS A 46 0.84 3.61 9.36
N SER A 47 1.25 4.80 8.91
CA SER A 47 0.48 5.54 7.91
C SER A 47 0.33 4.76 6.60
N ILE A 48 1.37 4.04 6.15
CA ILE A 48 1.27 3.17 4.96
C ILE A 48 0.33 2.00 5.22
N VAL A 49 0.33 1.39 6.42
CA VAL A 49 -0.65 0.34 6.78
C VAL A 49 -2.07 0.86 6.66
N TYR A 50 -2.38 2.01 7.27
CA TYR A 50 -3.72 2.58 7.23
C TYR A 50 -4.12 3.01 5.81
N ALA A 51 -3.19 3.57 5.03
CA ALA A 51 -3.43 3.88 3.63
C ALA A 51 -3.70 2.62 2.79
N SER A 52 -3.03 1.52 3.09
CA SER A 52 -3.26 0.22 2.42
C SER A 52 -4.65 -0.31 2.70
N ILE A 53 -5.05 -0.32 3.98
CA ILE A 53 -6.39 -0.75 4.40
C ILE A 53 -7.47 0.14 3.79
N ALA A 54 -7.28 1.46 3.84
CA ALA A 54 -8.21 2.41 3.25
C ALA A 54 -8.32 2.24 1.73
N GLY A 55 -7.21 1.96 1.04
CA GLY A 55 -7.19 1.67 -0.39
C GLY A 55 -8.01 0.42 -0.73
N VAL A 56 -7.75 -0.68 -0.04
CA VAL A 56 -8.53 -1.93 -0.21
C VAL A 56 -10.02 -1.68 0.04
N ALA A 57 -10.37 -0.97 1.12
CA ALA A 57 -11.75 -0.67 1.44
C ALA A 57 -12.44 0.20 0.37
N THR A 58 -11.70 1.14 -0.21
CA THR A 58 -12.20 2.02 -1.28
C THR A 58 -12.47 1.23 -2.55
N ASP A 59 -11.56 0.32 -2.92
CA ASP A 59 -11.71 -0.51 -4.13
C ASP A 59 -12.85 -1.53 -3.95
N LEU A 60 -12.96 -2.17 -2.77
CA LEU A 60 -14.08 -3.05 -2.46
C LEU A 60 -15.42 -2.31 -2.52
N MET A 61 -15.47 -1.08 -1.98
CA MET A 61 -16.65 -0.23 -2.09
C MET A 61 -16.98 0.05 -3.56
N ALA A 62 -15.98 0.33 -4.40
CA ALA A 62 -16.19 0.52 -5.84
C ALA A 62 -16.78 -0.74 -6.49
N VAL A 63 -16.28 -1.93 -6.21
CA VAL A 63 -16.85 -3.18 -6.74
C VAL A 63 -18.31 -3.34 -6.31
N PHE A 64 -18.60 -3.20 -5.02
CA PHE A 64 -19.94 -3.45 -4.48
C PHE A 64 -20.96 -2.36 -4.81
N THR A 65 -20.52 -1.16 -5.20
CA THR A 65 -21.42 -0.08 -5.61
C THR A 65 -21.54 0.04 -7.12
N GLN A 66 -20.46 -0.15 -7.87
CA GLN A 66 -20.45 0.07 -9.31
C GLN A 66 -21.03 -1.14 -10.06
N VAL A 67 -20.73 -2.37 -9.66
CA VAL A 67 -21.26 -3.58 -10.33
C VAL A 67 -22.79 -3.61 -10.36
N PRO A 68 -23.52 -3.37 -9.24
CA PRO A 68 -24.98 -3.35 -9.27
C PRO A 68 -25.57 -2.15 -10.03
N ASN A 69 -24.90 -1.00 -10.00
CA ASN A 69 -25.38 0.24 -10.61
C ASN A 69 -25.18 0.32 -12.12
N HIS A 70 -24.45 -0.63 -12.72
CA HIS A 70 -24.22 -0.72 -14.16
C HIS A 70 -24.94 -1.97 -14.71
N PRO A 71 -26.08 -1.81 -15.41
CA PRO A 71 -26.87 -2.92 -15.95
C PRO A 71 -26.09 -3.87 -16.86
N GLU A 72 -25.09 -3.36 -17.58
CA GLU A 72 -24.18 -4.11 -18.43
C GLU A 72 -23.29 -5.10 -17.65
N TRP A 73 -23.01 -4.83 -16.38
CA TRP A 73 -22.24 -5.72 -15.51
C TRP A 73 -23.17 -6.61 -14.68
N SER A 74 -24.19 -6.01 -14.04
CA SER A 74 -25.10 -6.72 -13.13
C SER A 74 -25.98 -7.77 -13.82
N LYS A 75 -26.28 -7.62 -15.11
CA LYS A 75 -27.05 -8.60 -15.90
C LYS A 75 -26.18 -9.48 -16.79
N SER A 76 -24.85 -9.34 -16.70
CA SER A 76 -23.93 -10.15 -17.49
C SER A 76 -23.97 -11.62 -17.03
N PRO A 77 -23.96 -12.60 -17.93
CA PRO A 77 -23.74 -14.01 -17.57
C PRO A 77 -22.36 -14.21 -16.89
N GLU A 78 -21.42 -13.29 -17.11
CA GLU A 78 -20.07 -13.31 -16.55
C GLU A 78 -19.94 -12.50 -15.25
N LEU A 79 -21.06 -12.13 -14.60
CA LEU A 79 -21.06 -11.35 -13.36
C LEU A 79 -20.06 -11.88 -12.31
N HIS A 80 -19.97 -13.21 -12.18
CA HIS A 80 -19.05 -13.86 -11.26
C HIS A 80 -17.57 -13.55 -11.57
N LEU A 81 -17.17 -13.52 -12.85
CA LEU A 81 -15.82 -13.16 -13.27
C LEU A 81 -15.54 -11.67 -13.04
N ILE A 82 -16.51 -10.80 -13.34
CA ILE A 82 -16.40 -9.35 -13.11
C ILE A 82 -16.16 -9.06 -11.63
N VAL A 83 -16.95 -9.69 -10.74
CA VAL A 83 -16.78 -9.54 -9.29
C VAL A 83 -15.45 -10.12 -8.82
N MET A 84 -15.07 -11.32 -9.28
CA MET A 84 -13.79 -11.93 -8.92
C MET A 84 -12.60 -11.07 -9.35
N GLN A 85 -12.66 -10.49 -10.54
CA GLN A 85 -11.63 -9.57 -11.03
C GLN A 85 -11.58 -8.31 -10.16
N GLY A 86 -12.71 -7.66 -9.90
CA GLY A 86 -12.76 -6.46 -9.06
C GLY A 86 -12.22 -6.69 -7.64
N LEU A 87 -12.55 -7.83 -7.03
CA LEU A 87 -11.99 -8.23 -5.74
C LEU A 87 -10.46 -8.46 -5.81
N GLY A 88 -9.98 -9.06 -6.91
CA GLY A 88 -8.55 -9.23 -7.16
C GLY A 88 -7.82 -7.89 -7.31
N GLU A 89 -8.40 -6.96 -8.06
CA GLU A 89 -7.86 -5.61 -8.26
C GLU A 89 -7.83 -4.82 -6.94
N SER A 90 -8.82 -5.03 -6.07
CA SER A 90 -8.90 -4.41 -4.74
C SER A 90 -7.76 -4.80 -3.80
N MET A 91 -6.98 -5.84 -4.12
CA MET A 91 -5.80 -6.24 -3.35
C MET A 91 -4.54 -5.46 -3.73
N ALA A 92 -4.55 -4.73 -4.85
CA ALA A 92 -3.37 -3.99 -5.34
C ALA A 92 -2.83 -2.98 -4.31
N PRO A 93 -3.66 -2.18 -3.59
CA PRO A 93 -3.19 -1.28 -2.54
C PRO A 93 -2.46 -2.01 -1.41
N ALA A 94 -3.00 -3.15 -0.94
CA ALA A 94 -2.37 -3.96 0.09
C ALA A 94 -1.03 -4.54 -0.38
N VAL A 95 -0.98 -5.13 -1.58
CA VAL A 95 0.26 -5.71 -2.13
C VAL A 95 1.36 -4.66 -2.20
N MET A 96 1.06 -3.48 -2.74
CA MET A 96 2.02 -2.39 -2.85
C MET A 96 2.47 -1.89 -1.47
N GLY A 97 1.51 -1.53 -0.61
CA GLY A 97 1.81 -0.95 0.69
C GLY A 97 2.60 -1.89 1.60
N PHE A 98 2.23 -3.17 1.65
CA PHE A 98 2.96 -4.17 2.45
C PHE A 98 4.32 -4.51 1.86
N THR A 99 4.49 -4.48 0.54
CA THR A 99 5.82 -4.65 -0.09
C THR A 99 6.76 -3.51 0.32
N ILE A 100 6.28 -2.27 0.25
CA ILE A 100 7.06 -1.09 0.67
C ILE A 100 7.39 -1.17 2.16
N LEU A 101 6.41 -1.55 2.99
CA LEU A 101 6.62 -1.71 4.43
C LEU A 101 7.68 -2.75 4.75
N ASN A 102 7.69 -3.88 4.05
CA ASN A 102 8.72 -4.91 4.23
C ASN A 102 10.13 -4.31 4.04
N ILE A 103 10.35 -3.60 2.93
CA ILE A 103 11.63 -2.94 2.65
C ILE A 103 11.97 -1.91 3.73
N VAL A 104 11.01 -1.06 4.11
CA VAL A 104 11.19 -0.03 5.15
C VAL A 104 11.58 -0.66 6.49
N TYR A 105 10.93 -1.74 6.91
CA TYR A 105 11.25 -2.42 8.17
C TYR A 105 12.59 -3.13 8.14
N VAL A 106 12.99 -3.72 7.01
CA VAL A 106 14.35 -4.25 6.84
C VAL A 106 15.39 -3.14 7.02
N LEU A 107 15.18 -1.97 6.41
CA LEU A 107 16.06 -0.82 6.56
C LEU A 107 16.08 -0.30 8.00
N ILE A 108 14.93 -0.20 8.67
CA ILE A 108 14.87 0.19 10.09
C ILE A 108 15.67 -0.79 10.95
N ALA A 109 15.49 -2.10 10.77
CA ALA A 109 16.22 -3.13 11.53
C ALA A 109 17.74 -3.02 11.32
N LEU A 110 18.19 -2.78 10.08
CA LEU A 110 19.62 -2.55 9.79
C LEU A 110 20.14 -1.29 10.46
N GLY A 111 19.37 -0.20 10.47
CA GLY A 111 19.73 1.03 11.17
C GLY A 111 19.78 0.87 12.69
N GLU A 112 18.81 0.20 13.30
CA GLU A 112 18.77 -0.09 14.73
C GLU A 112 19.96 -0.96 15.16
N ARG A 113 20.33 -1.97 14.36
CA ARG A 113 21.53 -2.80 14.60
C ARG A 113 22.82 -1.97 14.62
N ARG A 114 22.93 -0.95 13.76
CA ARG A 114 24.09 -0.04 13.74
C ARG A 114 24.14 0.89 14.96
N ILE A 115 23.00 1.24 15.55
CA ILE A 115 22.95 1.98 16.82
C ILE A 115 23.45 1.10 17.95
N ALA A 116 22.99 -0.15 18.01
CA ALA A 116 23.33 -1.06 19.10
C ALA A 116 24.81 -1.51 19.11
N GLY A 117 25.49 -1.44 17.97
CA GLY A 117 26.92 -1.77 17.84
C GLY A 117 27.87 -0.58 17.89
N ALA A 118 27.37 0.64 18.11
CA ALA A 118 28.15 1.88 18.25
C ALA A 118 28.16 2.33 19.72
#